data_AF-A0A2N4YYD6-F1
#
_entry.id   AF-A0A2N4YYD6-F1
#
_cell.length_a   1.000
_cell.length_b   1.000
_cell.length_c   1.000
_cell.angle_alpha   90.00
_cell.angle_beta   90.00
_cell.angle_gamma   90.00
#
_symmetry.space_group_name_H-M   'P 1'
#
loop_
_entity.id
_entity.type
_entity.pdbx_description
1 polymer ?
#
loop_
_entity_poly.entity_id
_entity_poly.type
_entity_poly.pdbx_seq_one_letter_code
_entity_poly.pdbx_strand_id
1 'polypeptide(L)' 'MPNFFIDRPIFAWVIAIIIMLAGGLSILKLPVAQYPTIAPPAISITAMYPGADAETVQN' A
#
# COMPACT_ATOMS: atom_id res chain seq x y z
N MET A 1 -2.13 -4.21 -35.03
CA MET A 1 -2.00 -3.23 -33.91
C MET A 1 -0.81 -2.29 -34.06
N PRO A 2 0.43 -2.73 -34.38
CA PRO A 2 1.57 -1.81 -34.55
C PRO A 2 1.38 -0.76 -35.65
N ASN A 3 0.81 -1.18 -36.80
CA ASN A 3 0.62 -0.30 -37.96
C ASN A 3 -0.20 0.97 -37.64
N PHE A 4 -1.21 0.87 -36.76
CA PHE A 4 -2.01 2.03 -36.36
C PHE A 4 -1.18 3.11 -35.65
N PHE A 5 -0.22 2.71 -34.80
CA PHE A 5 0.67 3.64 -34.10
C PHE A 5 1.81 4.15 -34.98
N ILE A 6 2.21 3.38 -36.00
CA ILE A 6 3.16 3.82 -37.04
C ILE A 6 2.53 4.93 -37.89
N ASP A 7 1.27 4.77 -38.28
CA ASP A 7 0.54 5.75 -39.08
C ASP A 7 0.13 6.99 -38.27
N ARG A 8 0.08 6.89 -36.92
CA ARG A 8 -0.26 7.99 -36.00
C ARG A 8 0.79 8.17 -34.89
N PRO A 9 1.99 8.67 -35.22
CA PRO A 9 3.09 8.79 -34.27
C PRO A 9 2.80 9.77 -33.12
N ILE A 10 2.00 10.82 -33.39
CA ILE A 10 1.57 11.77 -32.35
C ILE A 10 0.69 11.07 -31.30
N PHE A 11 -0.20 10.18 -31.73
CA PHE A 11 -1.08 9.46 -30.82
C PHE A 11 -0.30 8.50 -29.91
N ALA A 12 0.71 7.81 -30.45
CA ALA A 12 1.60 6.97 -29.67
C ALA A 12 2.32 7.77 -28.56
N TRP A 13 2.82 8.96 -28.90
CA TRP A 13 3.48 9.85 -27.95
C TRP A 13 2.54 10.38 -26.86
N VAL A 14 1.29 10.71 -27.19
CA VAL A 14 0.31 11.13 -26.20
C VAL A 14 0.06 10.04 -25.16
N ILE A 15 -0.09 8.78 -25.59
CA ILE A 15 -0.26 7.66 -24.66
C ILE A 15 0.99 7.48 -23.79
N ALA A 16 2.19 7.53 -24.38
CA ALA A 16 3.43 7.42 -23.63
C ALA A 16 3.54 8.51 -22.54
N ILE A 17 3.19 9.76 -22.86
CA ILE A 17 3.19 10.87 -21.91
C ILE A 17 2.16 10.65 -20.79
N ILE A 18 0.96 10.19 -21.13
CA ILE A 18 -0.08 9.89 -20.13
C ILE A 18 0.40 8.79 -19.16
N ILE A 19 1.02 7.73 -19.67
CA ILE A 19 1.55 6.64 -18.84
C ILE A 19 2.67 7.15 -17.93
N MET A 20 3.60 7.96 -18.45
CA MET A 20 4.66 8.55 -17.64
C MET A 20 4.13 9.48 -16.55
N LEU A 21 3.13 10.31 -16.86
CA LEU A 21 2.50 11.20 -15.87
C LEU A 21 1.75 10.39 -14.80
N ALA A 22 0.98 9.38 -15.20
CA ALA A 22 0.28 8.51 -14.25
C ALA A 22 1.26 7.76 -13.34
N GLY A 23 2.35 7.23 -13.92
CA GLY A 23 3.43 6.58 -13.17
C GLY A 23 4.12 7.54 -12.20
N GLY A 24 4.49 8.74 -12.66
CA GLY A 24 5.11 9.78 -11.84
C GLY A 24 4.23 10.19 -10.65
N LEU A 25 2.93 10.40 -10.89
CA LEU A 25 1.97 10.69 -9.82
C LEU A 25 1.80 9.52 -8.84
N SER A 26 1.85 8.28 -9.33
CA SER A 26 1.77 7.09 -8.50
C SER A 26 2.97 6.96 -7.56
N ILE A 27 4.19 7.20 -8.07
CA ILE A 27 5.42 7.16 -7.27
C ILE A 27 5.35 8.14 -6.08
N LEU A 28 4.82 9.34 -6.29
CA LEU A 28 4.69 10.35 -5.23
C LEU A 28 3.67 9.97 -4.16
N LYS A 29 2.69 9.13 -4.49
CA LYS A 29 1.63 8.69 -3.56
C LYS A 29 1.86 7.30 -2.99
N LEU A 30 2.82 6.54 -3.50
CA LEU A 30 3.03 5.16 -3.08
C LEU A 30 3.66 5.14 -1.67
N PRO A 31 3.06 4.43 -0.71
CA PRO A 31 3.64 4.27 0.61
C PRO A 31 4.93 3.45 0.52
N VAL A 32 5.96 3.89 1.26
CA VAL A 32 7.25 3.20 1.35
C VAL A 32 7.31 2.47 2.69
N ALA A 33 7.53 1.15 2.64
CA ALA A 33 7.73 0.31 3.81
C ALA A 33 8.83 -0.73 3.53
N GLN A 34 9.65 -1.06 4.54
CA GLN A 34 10.72 -2.06 4.40
C GLN A 34 10.18 -3.47 4.16
N TYR A 35 9.08 -3.79 4.84
CA TYR A 35 8.33 -5.03 4.65
C TYR A 35 6.83 -4.70 4.58
N PRO A 36 6.06 -5.43 3.77
CA PRO A 36 4.61 -5.37 3.85
C PRO A 36 4.12 -5.91 5.20
N THR A 37 2.86 -5.66 5.53
CA THR A 37 2.22 -6.22 6.73
C THR A 37 2.14 -7.74 6.61
N ILE A 38 3.14 -8.44 7.16
CA ILE A 38 3.25 -9.91 7.15
C ILE A 38 2.71 -10.56 8.42
N ALA A 39 2.67 -9.82 9.54
CA ALA A 39 2.20 -10.34 10.80
C ALA A 39 0.66 -10.41 10.80
N PRO A 40 0.05 -11.49 11.31
CA PRO A 40 -1.39 -11.54 11.51
C PRO A 40 -1.82 -10.43 12.50
N PRO A 41 -2.94 -9.75 12.25
CA PRO A 41 -3.42 -8.71 13.15
C PRO A 41 -3.75 -9.31 14.52
N ALA A 42 -3.10 -8.83 15.57
CA ALA A 42 -3.36 -9.23 16.95
C ALA A 42 -4.05 -8.10 17.70
N ILE A 43 -5.17 -8.41 18.34
CA ILE A 43 -5.88 -7.47 19.22
C ILE A 43 -5.41 -7.76 20.65
N SER A 44 -4.84 -6.77 21.33
CA SER A 44 -4.44 -6.89 22.74
C SER A 44 -5.48 -6.23 23.64
N ILE A 45 -5.91 -6.94 24.68
CA ILE A 45 -6.83 -6.42 25.70
C ILE A 45 -6.00 -6.19 26.95
N THR A 46 -5.98 -4.95 27.44
CA THR A 46 -5.31 -4.59 28.70
C THR A 46 -6.36 -4.29 29.75
N ALA A 47 -6.32 -5.00 30.86
CA ALA A 47 -7.10 -4.71 32.06
C ALA A 47 -6.15 -4.67 33.26
N MET A 48 -6.40 -3.75 34.18
CA MET A 48 -5.61 -3.62 35.41
C MET A 48 -6.56 -3.72 36.60
N TYR A 49 -6.29 -4.66 37.51
CA TYR A 49 -7.02 -4.81 38.76
C TYR A 49 -6.05 -4.56 39.93
N PRO A 50 -5.99 -3.33 40.47
CA PRO A 50 -5.01 -2.95 41.49
C PRO A 50 -5.23 -3.74 42.79
N GLY A 51 -4.16 -4.39 43.29
CA GLY A 51 -4.19 -5.16 44.53
C GLY A 51 -4.57 -6.63 44.37
N ALA A 52 -4.83 -7.11 43.15
CA ALA A 52 -5.00 -8.53 42.88
C ALA A 52 -3.68 -9.24 42.58
N ASP A 53 -3.58 -10.45 43.12
CA ASP A 53 -2.60 -11.45 42.78
C ASP A 53 -2.84 -12.03 41.38
N ALA A 54 -1.81 -12.66 40.79
CA ALA A 54 -1.85 -13.17 39.42
C ALA A 54 -2.99 -14.17 39.18
N GLU A 55 -3.39 -14.91 40.22
CA GLU A 55 -4.49 -15.87 40.15
C GLU A 55 -5.86 -15.17 40.10
N THR A 56 -6.06 -14.09 40.87
CA THR A 56 -7.30 -13.27 40.86
C THR A 56 -7.46 -12.44 39.58
N VAL A 57 -6.38 -12.14 38.85
CA VAL A 57 -6.48 -11.45 37.54
C VAL A 57 -6.78 -12.43 36.40
N GLN A 58 -6.39 -13.69 36.53
CA GLN A 58 -6.55 -14.71 35.48
C GLN A 58 -7.92 -15.41 35.53
N ASN A 59 -8.46 -15.66 36.73
CA ASN A 59 -9.72 -16.40 36.97
C ASN A 59 -10.94 -15.49 36.98
#